data_AF-A0A6B3F8Q1-F1
#
_entry.id   AF-A0A6B3F8Q1-F1
#
_cell.length_a   1.000
_cell.length_b   1.000
_cell.length_c   1.000
_cell.angle_alpha   90.00
_cell.angle_beta   90.00
_cell.angle_gamma   90.00
#
_symmetry.space_group_name_H-M   'P 1'
#
loop_
_entity.id
_entity.type
_entity.pdbx_description
1 polymer ?
#
loop_
_entity_poly.entity_id
_entity_poly.type
_entity_poly.pdbx_seq_one_letter_code
_entity_poly.pdbx_strand_id
1 'polypeptide(L)' 'MLNKYARAFFTRVLTPFAAFLLRRGVSPDTVTLIGTAGVVAGALVFFPRGEFFWGTIVITLFVFSDLVDGNMARQAKIS' A
#
# COMPACT_ATOMS: atom_id res chain seq x y z
N MET A 1 -21.70 -3.66 -0.09
CA MET A 1 -21.39 -2.79 1.06
C MET A 1 -20.10 -3.29 1.69
N LEU A 2 -18.95 -2.71 1.31
CA LEU A 2 -17.66 -3.15 1.88
C LEU A 2 -17.71 -2.92 3.39
N ASN A 3 -17.48 -3.99 4.15
CA ASN A 3 -17.72 -4.07 5.58
C ASN A 3 -17.14 -2.84 6.31
N LYS A 4 -18.01 -1.96 6.83
CA LYS A 4 -17.65 -0.68 7.48
C LYS A 4 -16.59 -0.90 8.58
N TYR A 5 -16.65 -2.06 9.24
CA TYR A 5 -15.70 -2.50 10.24
C TYR A 5 -14.32 -2.82 9.67
N ALA A 6 -14.23 -3.52 8.53
CA ALA A 6 -12.95 -3.80 7.89
C ALA A 6 -12.27 -2.51 7.43
N ARG A 7 -13.02 -1.59 6.81
CA ARG A 7 -12.48 -0.28 6.41
C ARG A 7 -11.99 0.52 7.62
N ALA A 8 -12.75 0.55 8.71
CA ALA A 8 -12.33 1.24 9.95
C ALA A 8 -11.07 0.61 10.57
N PHE A 9 -10.96 -0.72 10.55
CA PHE A 9 -9.78 -1.45 11.02
C PHE A 9 -8.54 -1.12 10.17
N PHE A 10 -8.64 -1.24 8.85
CA PHE A 10 -7.54 -0.89 7.94
C PHE A 10 -7.14 0.58 8.08
N THR A 11 -8.11 1.50 8.14
CA THR A 11 -7.78 2.91 8.39
C THR A 11 -7.03 3.08 9.71
N ARG A 12 -7.45 2.45 10.81
CA ARG A 12 -6.79 2.59 12.11
C ARG A 12 -5.36 2.04 12.12
N VAL A 13 -5.12 0.93 11.42
CA VAL A 13 -3.78 0.32 11.30
C VAL A 13 -2.87 1.12 10.36
N LEU A 14 -3.41 1.63 9.25
CA LEU A 14 -2.64 2.36 8.23
C LEU A 14 -2.44 3.85 8.56
N THR A 15 -3.27 4.45 9.42
CA THR A 15 -3.15 5.86 9.83
C THR A 15 -1.79 6.20 10.46
N PRO A 16 -1.21 5.44 11.41
CA PRO A 16 0.12 5.75 11.93
C PRO A 16 1.22 5.64 10.87
N PHE A 17 1.10 4.71 9.92
CA PHE A 17 2.01 4.60 8.77
C PHE A 17 1.90 5.80 7.82
N ALA A 18 0.68 6.20 7.47
CA ALA A 18 0.40 7.39 6.67
C ALA A 18 0.96 8.66 7.33
N ALA A 19 0.71 8.83 8.64
CA ALA A 19 1.24 9.96 9.40
C ALA A 19 2.77 9.96 9.50
N PHE A 20 3.40 8.79 9.63
CA PHE A 20 4.86 8.65 9.62
C PHE A 20 5.46 9.04 8.26
N LEU A 21 4.86 8.58 7.16
CA LEU A 21 5.31 8.90 5.80
C LEU A 21 5.14 10.39 5.48
N LEU A 22 3.99 10.98 5.84
CA LEU A 22 3.73 12.42 5.71
C LEU A 22 4.74 13.25 6.52
N ARG A 23 5.07 12.83 7.75
CA ARG A 23 6.10 13.48 8.58
C ARG A 23 7.50 13.43 7.98
N ARG A 24 7.78 12.49 7.09
CA ARG A 24 9.03 12.41 6.31
C ARG A 24 8.96 13.14 4.98
N GLY A 25 7.87 13.85 4.69
CA GLY A 25 7.69 14.59 3.44
C GLY A 25 7.46 13.69 2.22
N VAL A 26 7.09 12.43 2.43
CA VAL A 26 6.82 11.49 1.34
C VAL A 26 5.45 11.81 0.75
N SER A 27 5.41 12.12 -0.55
CA SER A 27 4.15 12.34 -1.26
C SER A 27 3.36 11.04 -1.41
N PRO A 28 2.01 11.09 -1.42
CA PRO A 28 1.18 9.92 -1.71
C PRO A 28 1.61 9.23 -3.02
N ASP A 29 1.89 10.00 -4.07
CA ASP A 29 2.31 9.50 -5.38
C ASP A 29 3.60 8.66 -5.32
N THR A 30 4.52 9.00 -4.41
CA THR A 30 5.75 8.22 -4.21
C THR A 30 5.44 6.85 -3.64
N VAL A 31 4.46 6.76 -2.73
CA VAL A 31 4.02 5.49 -2.13
C VAL A 31 3.35 4.62 -3.20
N THR A 32 2.51 5.20 -4.06
CA THR A 32 1.89 4.51 -5.20
C THR A 32 2.94 3.98 -6.18
N LEU A 33 3.95 4.79 -6.51
CA LEU A 33 5.00 4.40 -7.44
C LEU A 33 5.84 3.24 -6.89
N ILE A 34 6.22 3.31 -5.62
CA ILE A 34 6.98 2.24 -4.95
C ILE A 34 6.14 0.96 -4.83
N GLY A 35 4.85 1.10 -4.48
CA GLY A 35 3.90 -0.02 -4.43
C GLY A 35 3.79 -0.72 -5.78
N THR A 36 3.54 0.04 -6.84
CA THR A 36 3.42 -0.48 -8.20
C THR A 36 4.73 -1.14 -8.66
N ALA A 37 5.88 -0.51 -8.43
CA ALA A 37 7.18 -1.06 -8.75
C ALA A 37 7.45 -2.37 -7.99
N GLY A 38 7.07 -2.45 -6.72
CA GLY A 38 7.19 -3.65 -5.90
C GLY A 38 6.30 -4.80 -6.38
N VAL A 39 5.05 -4.51 -6.79
CA VAL A 39 4.16 -5.51 -7.41
C VAL A 39 4.73 -6.03 -8.72
N VAL A 40 5.18 -5.13 -9.61
CA VAL A 40 5.76 -5.50 -10.91
C VAL A 40 7.04 -6.30 -10.72
N ALA A 41 7.94 -5.86 -9.84
CA ALA A 41 9.15 -6.59 -9.53
C ALA A 41 8.83 -7.97 -8.92
N GLY A 42 7.90 -8.04 -7.97
CA GLY A 42 7.45 -9.29 -7.35
C GLY A 42 6.91 -10.28 -8.39
N ALA A 43 6.04 -9.82 -9.28
CA ALA A 43 5.50 -10.64 -10.35
C ALA A 43 6.59 -11.14 -11.30
N LEU A 44 7.46 -10.25 -11.81
CA LEU A 44 8.48 -10.58 -12.79
C LEU A 44 9.65 -11.41 -12.22
N VAL A 45 9.90 -11.35 -10.92
CA VAL A 45 11.02 -12.06 -10.27
C VAL A 45 10.57 -13.43 -9.77
N PHE A 46 9.38 -13.55 -9.18
CA PHE A 46 8.94 -14.77 -8.51
C PHE A 46 8.10 -15.69 -9.42
N PHE A 47 7.21 -15.14 -10.25
CA PHE A 47 6.34 -16.00 -11.08
C PHE A 47 7.09 -16.76 -12.17
N PRO A 48 8.08 -16.17 -12.87
CA PRO A 48 8.89 -16.93 -13.83
C PRO A 48 9.76 -18.00 -13.19
N ARG A 49 10.07 -17.87 -11.90
CA ARG A 49 10.85 -18.86 -11.13
C ARG A 49 9.99 -19.99 -10.56
N GLY A 50 8.67 -19.95 -10.75
CA GLY A 50 7.73 -20.91 -10.16
C GLY A 50 7.44 -20.68 -8.67
N GLU A 51 7.97 -19.60 -8.09
CA GLU A 51 7.83 -19.25 -6.68
C GLU A 51 6.52 -18.48 -6.43
N PHE A 52 5.39 -19.07 -6.83
CA PHE A 52 4.08 -18.41 -6.80
C PHE A 52 3.64 -18.00 -5.38
N PHE A 53 3.98 -18.80 -4.38
CA PHE A 53 3.65 -18.51 -2.98
C PHE A 53 4.34 -17.22 -2.50
N TRP A 54 5.66 -17.14 -2.67
CA TRP A 54 6.43 -15.96 -2.27
C TRP A 54 6.10 -14.74 -3.13
N GLY A 55 5.91 -14.92 -4.44
CA GLY A 55 5.46 -13.85 -5.33
C GLY A 55 4.12 -13.27 -4.87
N THR A 56 3.17 -14.12 -4.50
CA THR A 56 1.85 -13.68 -4.01
C THR A 56 1.95 -12.93 -2.69
N ILE A 57 2.79 -13.40 -1.75
CA ILE A 57 3.04 -12.68 -0.48
C ILE A 57 3.63 -11.29 -0.75
N VAL A 58 4.67 -11.21 -1.59
CA VAL A 58 5.33 -9.95 -1.93
C VAL A 58 4.34 -8.98 -2.58
N ILE A 59 3.60 -9.42 -3.59
CA ILE A 59 2.59 -8.61 -4.28
C ILE A 59 1.50 -8.14 -3.30
N THR A 60 1.03 -9.03 -2.43
CA THR A 60 0.01 -8.71 -1.43
C THR A 60 0.48 -7.65 -0.45
N LEU A 61 1.76 -7.71 -0.02
CA LEU A 61 2.36 -6.68 0.83
C LEU A 61 2.39 -5.31 0.14
N PHE A 62 2.75 -5.27 -1.14
CA PHE A 62 2.82 -4.01 -1.90
C PHE A 62 1.45 -3.46 -2.31
N VAL A 63 0.43 -4.29 -2.49
CA VAL A 63 -0.95 -3.82 -2.75
C VAL A 63 -1.51 -2.99 -1.58
N PHE A 64 -1.07 -3.24 -0.34
CA PHE A 64 -1.47 -2.39 0.79
C PHE A 64 -0.99 -0.94 0.66
N SER A 65 0.03 -0.66 -0.17
CA SER A 65 0.46 0.71 -0.47
C SER A 65 -0.66 1.55 -1.11
N ASP A 66 -1.52 0.96 -1.96
CA ASP A 66 -2.69 1.62 -2.59
C ASP A 66 -3.84 1.93 -1.59
N LEU A 67 -3.81 1.28 -0.42
CA LEU A 67 -4.73 1.62 0.67
C LEU A 67 -4.16 2.76 1.53
N VAL A 68 -2.84 2.83 1.65
CA VAL A 68 -2.13 3.86 2.41
C VAL A 68 -2.15 5.20 1.68
N ASP A 69 -1.79 5.23 0.39
CA ASP A 69 -1.75 6.45 -0.43
C ASP A 69 -3.13 7.12 -0.53
N GLY A 70 -4.22 6.36 -0.68
CA GLY A 70 -5.58 6.86 -0.75
C GLY A 70 -6.06 7.39 0.61
N ASN A 71 -5.51 6.88 1.72
CA ASN A 71 -5.74 7.47 3.04
C ASN A 71 -4.90 8.74 3.23
N MET A 72 -3.64 8.76 2.79
CA MET A 72 -2.78 9.95 2.81
C MET A 72 -3.37 11.09 1.98
N ALA A 73 -3.83 10.82 0.75
CA ALA A 73 -4.46 11.80 -0.12
C ALA A 73 -5.77 12.37 0.47
N ARG A 74 -6.53 11.56 1.21
CA ARG A 74 -7.72 12.02 1.94
C ARG A 74 -7.35 12.94 3.11
N GLN A 75 -6.30 12.62 3.86
CA GLN A 75 -5.83 13.48 4.96
C GLN A 75 -5.23 14.79 4.43
N ALA A 76 -4.48 14.73 3.33
CA ALA A 76 -3.87 15.90 2.70
C ALA A 76 -4.89 16.87 2.08
N LYS A 77 -6.05 16.40 1.59
CA LYS A 77 -7.12 17.27 1.06
C LYS A 77 -7.98 17.96 2.12
N ILE A 78 -7.87 17.55 3.39
CA ILE A 78 -8.65 18.12 4.50
C ILE A 78 -7.83 19.17 5.28
N SER A 79 -6.53 19.26 5.02
CA SER A 79 -5.65 20.33 5.51
C SER A 79 -5.49 21.44 4.48
#